data_AF-A0A7R9L798-F1
#
_entry.id   AF-A0A7R9L798-F1
#
_cell.length_a   1.000
_cell.length_b   1.000
_cell.length_c   1.000
_cell.angle_alpha   90.00
_cell.angle_beta   90.00
_cell.angle_gamma   90.00
#
_symmetry.space_group_name_H-M   'P 1'
#
loop_
_entity.id
_entity.type
_entity.pdbx_description
1 polymer ?
#
loop_
_entity_poly.entity_id
_entity_poly.type
_entity_poly.pdbx_seq_one_letter_code
_entity_poly.pdbx_strand_id
1 'polypeptide(L)' 'MGETSVPFIQTDVALNPGNSGGPLFNQQGQVVGVNSRIFSGTGGYMGLSFSIPIDVAMDVVDQLKKNGKISIET' A
#
# COMPACT_ATOMS: atom_id res chain seq x y z
N MET A 1 6.49 -18.33 15.11
CA MET A 1 5.29 -17.58 14.72
C MET A 1 5.72 -16.70 13.56
N GLY A 2 5.51 -17.17 12.33
CA GLY A 2 5.92 -16.41 11.15
C GLY A 2 5.00 -15.21 11.02
N GLU A 3 5.51 -14.00 11.25
CA GLU A 3 4.76 -12.80 10.92
C GLU A 3 4.55 -12.78 9.41
N THR A 4 3.30 -12.86 8.98
CA THR A 4 2.92 -12.62 7.59
C THR A 4 3.18 -11.14 7.28
N SER A 5 4.41 -10.85 6.85
CA SER A 5 4.80 -9.50 6.49
C SER A 5 4.39 -9.25 5.04
N VAL A 6 3.34 -8.45 4.82
CA VAL A 6 3.11 -7.86 3.49
C VAL A 6 4.26 -6.87 3.27
N PRO A 7 5.12 -7.06 2.26
CA PRO A 7 6.20 -6.11 2.00
C PRO A 7 5.58 -4.76 1.63
N PHE A 8 5.99 -3.70 2.34
CA PHE A 8 5.56 -2.34 2.04
C PHE A 8 6.67 -1.60 1.30
N ILE A 9 6.28 -0.69 0.40
CA ILE A 9 7.16 0.34 -0.10
C ILE A 9 7.20 1.43 0.97
N GLN A 10 8.37 1.65 1.55
CA GLN A 10 8.62 2.78 2.44
C GLN A 10 9.07 3.99 1.62
N THR A 11 8.46 5.15 1.88
CA THR A 11 8.85 6.42 1.25
C THR A 11 8.81 7.56 2.27
N ASP A 12 9.48 8.65 1.94
CA ASP A 12 9.37 9.95 2.61
C ASP A 12 8.32 10.85 1.93
N VAL A 13 7.52 10.34 0.99
CA VAL A 13 6.43 11.14 0.41
C VAL A 13 5.40 11.43 1.51
N ALA A 14 5.11 12.72 1.71
CA ALA A 14 4.14 13.13 2.72
C ALA A 14 2.74 12.60 2.39
N LEU A 15 2.16 11.81 3.31
CA LEU A 15 0.77 11.37 3.24
C LEU A 15 -0.03 11.99 4.38
N ASN A 16 -1.21 12.49 4.04
CA ASN A 16 -2.21 12.98 4.99
C ASN A 16 -3.52 12.22 4.78
N PRO A 17 -4.46 12.27 5.75
CA PRO A 17 -5.82 11.77 5.53
C PRO A 17 -6.41 12.32 4.22
N GLY A 18 -7.00 11.45 3.41
CA GLY A 18 -7.50 11.77 2.07
C GLY A 18 -6.60 11.29 0.93
N ASN A 19 -5.31 11.03 1.18
CA ASN A 19 -4.41 10.44 0.18
C ASN A 19 -4.44 8.90 0.20
N SER A 20 -4.96 8.29 1.28
CA SER A 20 -5.10 6.83 1.43
C SER A 20 -5.96 6.24 0.30
N GLY A 21 -5.45 5.18 -0.33
CA GLY A 21 -6.05 4.55 -1.51
C GLY A 21 -5.60 5.17 -2.85
N GLY A 22 -4.95 6.33 -2.83
CA GLY A 22 -4.39 6.95 -4.02
C GLY A 22 -3.09 6.28 -4.51
N PRO A 23 -2.67 6.54 -5.76
CA PRO A 23 -1.47 5.97 -6.35
C PRO A 23 -0.18 6.59 -5.79
N LEU A 24 0.87 5.78 -5.70
CA LEU A 24 2.26 6.20 -5.62
C LEU A 24 2.87 6.06 -7.02
N PHE A 25 3.49 7.13 -7.53
CA PHE A 25 4.13 7.14 -8.85
C PHE A 25 5.65 7.11 -8.76
N ASN A 26 6.29 6.44 -9.72
CA ASN A 26 7.72 6.64 -9.99
C ASN A 26 7.94 7.86 -10.91
N GLN A 27 9.21 8.19 -11.17
CA GLN A 27 9.58 9.36 -11.99
C GLN A 27 9.13 9.24 -13.46
N GLN A 28 8.79 8.04 -13.92
CA GLN A 28 8.25 7.78 -15.25
C GLN A 28 6.71 7.90 -15.31
N GLY A 29 6.06 8.25 -14.19
CA GLY A 29 4.60 8.36 -14.11
C GLY A 29 3.86 7.02 -14.02
N GLN A 30 4.59 5.93 -13.74
CA GLN A 30 3.98 4.61 -13.55
C GLN A 30 3.54 4.45 -12.11
N VAL A 31 2.38 3.81 -11.89
CA VAL A 31 1.91 3.45 -10.55
C VAL A 31 2.77 2.30 -10.02
N VAL A 32 3.43 2.52 -8.89
CA VAL A 32 4.28 1.51 -8.23
C VAL A 32 3.69 1.04 -6.90
N GLY A 33 2.68 1.73 -6.37
CA GLY A 33 1.98 1.27 -5.17
C GLY A 33 0.70 2.05 -4.87
N VAL A 34 0.03 1.64 -3.80
CA VAL A 34 -1.20 2.25 -3.26
C VAL A 34 -0.91 2.80 -1.86
N ASN A 35 -1.09 4.10 -1.67
CA ASN A 35 -0.83 4.77 -0.41
C ASN A 35 -1.73 4.21 0.69
N SER A 36 -1.14 3.74 1.80
CA SER A 36 -1.88 3.09 2.87
C SER A 36 -1.86 3.90 4.15
N ARG A 37 -0.67 4.04 4.76
CA ARG A 37 -0.51 4.59 6.11
C ARG A 37 0.79 5.35 6.28
N ILE A 38 0.87 6.14 7.34
CA ILE A 38 2.10 6.74 7.86
C ILE A 38 2.53 6.03 9.15
N PHE A 39 3.82 6.08 9.47
CA PHE A 39 4.28 5.77 10.82
C PHE A 39 4.12 7.01 11.69
N SER A 40 3.15 7.02 12.61
CA SER A 40 2.95 8.15 13.52
C SER A 40 2.37 7.72 14.85
N GLY A 41 2.99 8.18 15.94
CA GLY A 41 2.41 8.09 17.29
C GLY A 41 1.38 9.18 17.58
N THR A 42 1.34 10.24 16.77
CA THR A 42 0.51 11.44 16.97
C THR A 42 -0.58 11.62 15.91
N GLY A 43 -0.54 10.82 14.84
CA GLY A 43 -1.41 10.95 13.66
C GLY A 43 -0.92 11.93 12.59
N GLY A 44 0.17 12.67 12.84
CA GLY A 44 0.83 13.53 11.84
C GLY A 44 1.98 12.83 11.13
N TYR A 45 2.28 13.23 9.88
CA TYR A 45 3.41 12.71 9.12
C TYR A 45 4.76 13.03 9.79
N MET A 46 5.62 12.03 9.91
CA MET A 46 6.93 12.12 10.61
C MET A 46 8.12 11.68 9.72
N GLY A 47 8.00 11.74 8.39
CA GLY A 47 9.07 11.29 7.49
C GLY A 47 8.93 9.87 6.96
N LEU A 48 7.90 9.12 7.39
CA LEU A 48 7.72 7.71 7.05
C LEU A 48 6.30 7.40 6.60
N SER A 49 6.19 6.99 5.34
CA SER A 49 4.96 6.60 4.67
C SER A 49 5.11 5.19 4.08
N PHE A 50 4.02 4.44 4.06
CA PHE A 50 3.97 3.08 3.55
C PHE A 50 2.88 2.91 2.50
N SER A 51 3.28 2.30 1.40
CA SER A 51 2.40 1.97 0.28
C SER A 51 2.42 0.47 0.01
N ILE A 52 1.27 -0.09 -0.34
CA ILE A 52 1.14 -1.48 -0.79
C ILE A 52 1.74 -1.56 -2.20
N PRO A 53 2.66 -2.49 -2.50
CA PRO A 53 3.19 -2.67 -3.86
C PRO A 53 2.08 -2.89 -4.88
N ILE A 54 2.22 -2.31 -6.07
CA ILE A 54 1.16 -2.39 -7.11
C ILE A 54 0.86 -3.85 -7.49
N ASP A 55 1.87 -4.71 -7.52
CA ASP A 55 1.76 -6.13 -7.84
C ASP A 55 0.80 -6.85 -6.88
N VAL A 56 0.93 -6.57 -5.57
CA VAL A 56 0.07 -7.12 -4.52
C VAL A 56 -1.36 -6.59 -4.66
N ALA A 57 -1.51 -5.30 -4.94
CA ALA A 57 -2.82 -4.70 -5.14
C ALA A 57 -3.54 -5.30 -6.38
N MET A 58 -2.79 -5.56 -7.45
CA MET A 58 -3.34 -6.15 -8.67
C MET A 58 -3.75 -7.62 -8.48
N ASP A 59 -2.98 -8.42 -7.73
CA ASP A 59 -3.39 -9.78 -7.36
C ASP A 59 -4.71 -9.78 -6.58
N VAL A 60 -4.85 -8.88 -5.60
CA VAL A 60 -6.11 -8.70 -4.86
C VAL A 60 -7.26 -8.33 -5.79
N VAL A 61 -7.05 -7.41 -6.73
CA VAL A 61 -8.07 -7.02 -7.72
C VAL A 61 -8.50 -8.22 -8.55
N ASP A 62 -7.57 -9.05 -9.02
CA ASP A 62 -7.87 -10.21 -9.84
C ASP A 62 -8.64 -11.28 -9.05
N GLN A 63 -8.27 -11.53 -7.80
CA GLN A 63 -9.03 -12.42 -6.91
C GLN A 63 -10.44 -11.91 -6.65
N LEU A 64 -10.61 -10.62 -6.36
CA LEU A 64 -11.92 -10.01 -6.13
C LEU A 64 -12.81 -10.09 -7.38
N LYS A 65 -12.26 -9.81 -8.57
CA LYS A 65 -12.99 -9.95 -9.83
C LYS A 65 -13.42 -11.38 -10.12
N LYS A 66 -12.56 -12.36 -9.82
CA LYS A 66 -12.81 -13.78 -10.12
C LYS A 66 -13.74 -14.45 -9.12
N ASN A 67 -13.56 -14.17 -7.83
CA ASN A 67 -14.15 -14.95 -6.74
C ASN A 67 -15.12 -14.13 -5.88
N GLY A 68 -15.18 -12.81 -6.05
CA GLY A 68 -15.93 -11.90 -5.18
C GLY A 68 -15.34 -11.74 -3.77
N LYS A 69 -14.20 -12.38 -3.50
CA LYS A 69 -13.49 -12.37 -2.21
C LYS A 69 -12.00 -12.63 -2.42
N ILE A 70 -11.20 -12.16 -1.47
CA ILE A 70 -9.79 -12.55 -1.37
C ILE A 70 -9.67 -13.88 -0.62
N SER A 71 -8.73 -14.71 -1.05
CA SER A 71 -8.28 -15.88 -0.30
C SER A 71 -6.80 -15.70 -0.07
N ILE A 72 -6.43 -15.38 1.16
CA ILE A 72 -5.02 -15.27 1.54
C ILE A 72 -4.48 -16.69 1.61
N GLU A 73 -3.61 -17.07 0.67
CA GLU A 73 -2.80 -18.28 0.83
C GLU A 73 -1.72 -17.97 1.88
N THR A 74 -1.69 -18.80 2.93
CA THR A 74 -0.87 -18.66 4.13
C THR A 74 0.61 -18.86 3.87
#